data_AF-A0A2G5TU89-F1
#
_entry.id   AF-A0A2G5TU89-F1
#
_cell.length_a   1.000
_cell.length_b   1.000
_cell.length_c   1.000
_cell.angle_alpha   90.00
_cell.angle_beta   90.00
_cell.angle_gamma   90.00
#
_symmetry.space_group_name_H-M   'P 1'
#
loop_
_entity.id
_entity.type
_entity.pdbx_description
1 polymer ?
#
loop_
_entity_poly.entity_id
_entity_poly.type
_entity_poly.pdbx_seq_one_letter_code
_entity_poly.pdbx_strand_id
1 'polypeptide(L)'
;MFFLSNFMSVEGQQTTTNVPKEDQHPIGHRMHPDFEKEIVRHLNVLDRSTLRKTCHAGRLLADAQPYHIEAFSIQSNSHDVSISFREDQTFRSILRLDKESQDEAVSTILTNELVRIRHFGIVTRRGISGDLIHQWVEKLKKAGVQRLMVNQIHIVYDLFAKNVPKERRGRTEAGIRELIEMCEPGVLTSIVIDVDFIDLTWTDIVKSQQWRMATEIRVVGGGK
;
A
#
# COMPACT_ATOMS: atom_id res chain seq x y z
N MET A 1 -17.30 -89.12 3.23
CA MET A 1 -15.88 -89.04 3.63
C MET A 1 -15.67 -87.62 4.12
N PHE A 2 -15.61 -87.47 5.45
CA PHE A 2 -15.42 -86.22 6.19
C PHE A 2 -13.95 -86.09 6.55
N PHE A 3 -13.38 -84.89 6.47
CA PHE A 3 -12.35 -84.45 7.42
C PHE A 3 -12.42 -82.92 7.59
N LEU A 4 -12.90 -82.51 8.77
CA LEU A 4 -12.68 -81.22 9.41
C LEU A 4 -11.44 -81.38 10.29
N SER A 5 -10.55 -80.39 10.31
CA SER A 5 -9.58 -80.22 11.41
C SER A 5 -9.74 -78.81 11.99
N ASN A 6 -10.08 -78.80 13.28
CA ASN A 6 -10.22 -77.62 14.13
C ASN A 6 -9.08 -77.63 15.16
N PHE A 7 -8.48 -76.44 15.35
CA PHE A 7 -7.89 -75.87 16.59
C PHE A 7 -6.78 -76.60 17.37
N MET A 8 -5.67 -75.91 17.64
CA MET A 8 -5.48 -75.16 18.92
C MET A 8 -4.19 -74.29 18.90
N SER A 9 -4.39 -73.11 19.47
CA SER A 9 -3.49 -72.04 19.90
C SER A 9 -2.15 -72.45 20.53
N VAL A 10 -1.09 -71.71 20.21
CA VAL A 10 0.01 -71.39 21.13
C VAL A 10 0.27 -69.89 21.03
N GLU A 11 0.09 -69.20 22.15
CA GLU A 11 0.27 -67.76 22.33
C GLU A 11 1.74 -67.36 22.09
N GLY A 12 1.96 -66.53 21.08
CA GLY A 12 3.17 -65.74 20.94
C GLY A 12 2.83 -64.28 21.17
N GLN A 13 3.15 -63.76 22.36
CA GLN A 13 3.14 -62.33 22.64
C GLN A 13 3.99 -61.59 21.60
N GLN A 14 3.36 -60.80 20.73
CA GLN A 14 4.05 -59.73 20.00
C GLN A 14 3.50 -58.41 20.49
N THR A 15 4.39 -57.72 21.18
CA THR A 15 4.32 -56.35 21.67
C THR A 15 3.74 -55.41 20.62
N THR A 16 2.57 -54.85 20.90
CA THR A 16 2.05 -53.68 20.22
C THR A 16 2.98 -52.50 20.52
N THR A 17 3.89 -52.18 19.61
CA THR A 17 4.54 -50.88 19.59
C THR A 17 3.50 -49.87 19.11
N ASN A 18 2.76 -49.33 20.08
CA ASN A 18 2.04 -48.07 19.91
C ASN A 18 3.07 -46.98 19.68
N VAL A 19 3.47 -46.78 18.42
CA VAL A 19 4.11 -45.54 17.99
C VAL A 19 3.00 -44.50 17.95
N PRO A 20 3.09 -43.40 18.71
CA PRO A 20 2.16 -42.29 18.58
C PRO A 20 2.22 -41.80 17.13
N LYS A 21 1.07 -41.59 16.50
CA LYS A 21 0.98 -40.79 15.27
C LYS A 21 1.37 -39.36 15.62
N GLU A 22 2.66 -39.09 15.75
CA GLU A 22 3.21 -37.74 15.76
C GLU A 22 2.90 -37.12 14.40
N ASP A 23 2.02 -36.12 14.44
CA ASP A 23 1.91 -34.99 13.53
C ASP A 23 2.54 -35.18 12.14
N GLN A 24 1.90 -36.01 11.33
CA GLN A 24 1.91 -35.79 9.88
C GLN A 24 1.06 -34.54 9.62
N HIS A 25 1.61 -33.36 9.91
CA HIS A 25 1.21 -32.18 9.17
C HIS A 25 1.43 -32.53 7.69
N PRO A 26 0.40 -32.44 6.83
CA PRO A 26 0.63 -32.61 5.41
C PRO A 26 1.72 -31.60 5.06
N ILE A 27 2.86 -32.11 4.55
CA ILE A 27 3.92 -31.27 3.99
C ILE A 27 3.19 -30.42 2.97
N GLY A 28 2.95 -29.16 3.34
CA GLY A 28 2.03 -28.30 2.61
C GLY A 28 2.49 -28.30 1.16
N HIS A 29 1.64 -28.79 0.26
CA HIS A 29 1.90 -28.68 -1.16
C HIS A 29 2.02 -27.19 -1.47
N ARG A 30 3.26 -26.69 -1.53
CA ARG A 30 3.53 -25.37 -2.08
C ARG A 30 3.18 -25.45 -3.55
N MET A 31 2.31 -24.55 -3.96
CA MET A 31 2.00 -24.37 -5.36
C MET A 31 3.29 -24.03 -6.11
N HIS A 32 3.41 -24.46 -7.38
CA HIS A 32 4.60 -24.12 -8.16
C HIS A 32 4.71 -22.57 -8.25
N PRO A 33 5.89 -21.97 -8.07
CA PRO A 33 6.03 -20.50 -8.05
C PRO A 33 5.47 -19.80 -9.29
N ASP A 34 5.51 -20.47 -10.44
CA ASP A 34 4.96 -19.92 -11.68
C ASP A 34 3.42 -19.90 -11.69
N PHE A 35 2.76 -20.87 -11.04
CA PHE A 35 1.32 -20.83 -10.84
C PHE A 35 0.92 -19.76 -9.82
N GLU A 36 1.69 -19.60 -8.74
CA GLU A 36 1.47 -18.52 -7.76
C GLU A 36 1.53 -17.14 -8.43
N LYS A 37 2.57 -16.91 -9.25
CA LYS A 37 2.73 -15.70 -10.07
C LYS A 37 1.57 -15.50 -11.04
N GLU A 38 1.09 -16.57 -11.67
CA GLU A 38 -0.01 -16.47 -12.62
C GLU A 38 -1.33 -16.12 -11.95
N ILE A 39 -1.65 -16.73 -10.79
CA ILE A 39 -2.85 -16.37 -10.02
C ILE A 39 -2.82 -14.88 -9.66
N VAL A 40 -1.69 -14.41 -9.12
CA VAL A 40 -1.55 -13.04 -8.64
C VAL A 40 -1.67 -12.01 -9.77
N ARG A 41 -1.26 -12.34 -11.01
CA ARG A 41 -1.45 -11.48 -12.18
C ARG A 41 -2.92 -11.19 -12.50
N HIS A 42 -3.83 -12.08 -12.09
CA HIS A 42 -5.28 -11.95 -12.28
C HIS A 42 -5.99 -11.33 -11.08
N LEU A 43 -5.26 -10.91 -10.04
CA LEU A 43 -5.82 -10.23 -8.86
C LEU A 43 -5.43 -8.76 -8.87
N ASN A 44 -6.40 -7.88 -8.64
CA ASN A 44 -6.14 -6.45 -8.47
C ASN A 44 -5.50 -6.15 -7.09
N VAL A 45 -5.00 -4.93 -6.91
CA VAL A 45 -4.35 -4.48 -5.66
C VAL A 45 -5.21 -4.73 -4.42
N LEU A 46 -6.54 -4.59 -4.50
CA LEU A 46 -7.47 -4.76 -3.38
C LEU A 46 -7.71 -6.22 -3.05
N ASP A 47 -7.87 -7.07 -4.05
CA ASP A 47 -8.02 -8.52 -3.88
C ASP A 47 -6.74 -9.10 -3.27
N ARG A 48 -5.58 -8.66 -3.78
CA ARG A 48 -4.27 -9.05 -3.22
C ARG A 48 -4.10 -8.55 -1.79
N SER A 49 -4.51 -7.32 -1.49
CA SER A 49 -4.47 -6.74 -0.14
C SER A 49 -5.36 -7.54 0.83
N THR A 50 -6.54 -7.95 0.37
CA THR A 50 -7.47 -8.81 1.13
C THR A 50 -6.86 -10.19 1.36
N LEU A 51 -6.33 -10.83 0.32
CA LEU A 51 -5.66 -12.13 0.40
C LEU A 51 -4.47 -12.11 1.36
N ARG A 52 -3.71 -11.02 1.40
CA ARG A 52 -2.56 -10.83 2.31
C ARG A 52 -2.95 -10.87 3.79
N LYS A 53 -4.20 -10.48 4.11
CA LYS A 53 -4.74 -10.46 5.49
C LYS A 53 -5.30 -11.79 5.96
N THR A 54 -5.65 -12.72 5.06
CA THR A 54 -6.42 -13.91 5.43
C THR A 54 -5.59 -14.93 6.22
N CYS A 55 -4.40 -15.28 5.73
CA CYS A 55 -3.52 -16.26 6.37
C CYS A 55 -2.07 -16.12 5.92
N HIS A 56 -1.15 -16.87 6.56
CA HIS A 56 0.26 -16.85 6.19
C HIS A 56 0.51 -17.27 4.73
N ALA A 57 -0.16 -18.34 4.26
CA ALA A 57 -0.04 -18.78 2.87
C ALA A 57 -0.62 -17.74 1.88
N GLY A 58 -1.73 -17.10 2.24
CA GLY A 58 -2.32 -16.00 1.47
C GLY A 58 -1.39 -14.79 1.35
N ARG A 59 -0.67 -14.45 2.43
CA ARG A 59 0.39 -13.43 2.40
C ARG A 59 1.51 -13.79 1.44
N LEU A 60 2.05 -15.01 1.56
CA LEU A 60 3.12 -15.48 0.65
C LEU A 60 2.68 -15.42 -0.82
N LEU A 61 1.45 -15.85 -1.11
CA LEU A 61 0.88 -15.80 -2.44
C LEU A 61 0.70 -14.35 -2.91
N ALA A 62 0.06 -13.50 -2.11
CA ALA A 62 -0.17 -12.09 -2.44
C ALA A 62 1.12 -11.31 -2.71
N ASP A 63 2.21 -11.68 -2.04
CA ASP A 63 3.54 -11.07 -2.15
C ASP A 63 4.45 -11.75 -3.21
N ALA A 64 3.95 -12.74 -3.95
CA ALA A 64 4.73 -13.47 -4.97
C ALA A 64 5.20 -12.59 -6.15
N GLN A 65 4.62 -11.39 -6.31
CA GLN A 65 5.04 -10.36 -7.25
C GLN A 65 4.97 -8.97 -6.60
N PRO A 66 5.70 -7.97 -7.09
CA PRO A 66 5.51 -6.60 -6.66
C PRO A 66 4.10 -6.08 -6.96
N TYR A 67 3.66 -5.07 -6.21
CA TYR A 67 2.42 -4.34 -6.48
C TYR A 67 2.76 -3.11 -7.30
N HIS A 68 2.22 -3.01 -8.51
CA HIS A 68 2.45 -1.89 -9.41
C HIS A 68 1.22 -1.00 -9.49
N ILE A 69 1.26 0.11 -8.76
CA ILE A 69 0.19 1.11 -8.77
C ILE A 69 0.61 2.21 -9.74
N GLU A 70 -0.13 2.35 -10.84
CA GLU A 70 0.11 3.39 -11.83
C GLU A 70 -0.21 4.77 -11.27
N ALA A 71 -1.36 4.91 -10.60
CA ALA A 71 -1.71 6.15 -9.93
C ALA A 71 -2.42 5.88 -8.61
N PHE A 72 -1.90 6.47 -7.54
CA PHE A 72 -2.59 6.66 -6.27
C PHE A 72 -3.08 8.10 -6.21
N SER A 73 -4.35 8.33 -5.88
CA SER A 73 -4.90 9.69 -5.85
C SER A 73 -5.78 9.91 -4.64
N ILE A 74 -5.42 10.93 -3.85
CA ILE A 74 -6.25 11.49 -2.78
C ILE A 74 -6.91 12.74 -3.33
N GLN A 75 -8.23 12.72 -3.46
CA GLN A 75 -9.01 13.87 -3.88
C GLN A 75 -9.91 14.29 -2.74
N SER A 76 -9.81 15.55 -2.34
CA SER A 76 -10.67 16.10 -1.31
C SER A 76 -11.44 17.31 -1.82
N ASN A 77 -12.70 17.39 -1.43
CA ASN A 77 -13.60 18.53 -1.64
C ASN A 77 -14.14 19.05 -0.28
N SER A 78 -14.99 20.08 -0.27
CA SER A 78 -15.50 20.70 0.96
C SER A 78 -16.28 19.79 1.90
N HIS A 79 -16.65 18.58 1.47
CA HIS A 79 -17.49 17.65 2.24
C HIS A 79 -16.91 16.24 2.33
N ASP A 80 -15.81 15.95 1.64
CA ASP A 80 -15.39 14.57 1.43
C ASP A 80 -13.91 14.40 1.09
N VAL A 81 -13.40 13.20 1.41
CA VAL A 81 -12.12 12.69 0.94
C VAL A 81 -12.40 11.40 0.19
N SER A 82 -11.91 11.32 -1.04
CA SER A 82 -12.00 10.13 -1.87
C SER A 82 -10.60 9.67 -2.24
N ILE A 83 -10.38 8.37 -2.14
CA ILE A 83 -9.11 7.73 -2.49
C ILE A 83 -9.36 6.79 -3.65
N SER A 84 -8.44 6.80 -4.60
CA SER A 84 -8.50 5.89 -5.73
C SER A 84 -7.13 5.36 -6.13
N PHE A 85 -7.16 4.16 -6.70
CA PHE A 85 -6.01 3.50 -7.30
C PHE A 85 -6.29 3.25 -8.78
N ARG A 86 -5.26 3.37 -9.60
CA ARG A 86 -5.21 2.90 -10.98
C ARG A 86 -4.05 1.94 -11.10
N GLU A 87 -4.28 0.77 -11.69
CA GLU A 87 -3.24 -0.21 -11.99
C GLU A 87 -2.88 -0.13 -13.48
N ASP A 88 -1.61 -0.36 -13.80
CA ASP A 88 -1.16 -0.39 -15.20
C ASP A 88 -1.32 -1.81 -15.73
N GLN A 89 -1.80 -1.94 -16.97
CA GLN A 89 -1.78 -3.15 -17.81
C GLN A 89 -3.00 -4.09 -17.80
N THR A 90 -3.48 -4.63 -16.69
CA THR A 90 -4.59 -5.64 -16.73
C THR A 90 -5.96 -5.04 -16.40
N PHE A 91 -6.00 -4.15 -15.42
CA PHE A 91 -7.21 -3.54 -14.90
C PHE A 91 -7.22 -2.05 -15.26
N ARG A 92 -7.80 -1.70 -16.42
CA ARG A 92 -7.98 -0.29 -16.82
C ARG A 92 -8.96 0.49 -15.92
N SER A 93 -9.48 -0.14 -14.88
CA SER A 93 -10.44 0.43 -13.94
C SER A 93 -9.75 1.29 -12.90
N ILE A 94 -10.30 2.48 -12.67
CA ILE A 94 -10.02 3.27 -11.47
C ILE A 94 -10.81 2.63 -10.33
N LEU A 95 -10.11 2.08 -9.35
CA LEU A 95 -10.70 1.52 -8.14
C LEU A 95 -10.89 2.66 -7.15
N ARG A 96 -12.14 3.07 -6.91
CA ARG A 96 -12.49 4.00 -5.84
C ARG A 96 -12.78 3.22 -4.58
N LEU A 97 -12.19 3.63 -3.47
CA LEU A 97 -12.40 2.97 -2.18
C LEU A 97 -13.69 3.46 -1.52
N ASP A 98 -14.42 2.53 -0.91
CA ASP A 98 -15.58 2.87 -0.08
C ASP A 98 -15.13 3.65 1.17
N LYS A 99 -15.85 4.71 1.51
CA LYS A 99 -15.46 5.65 2.59
C LYS A 99 -15.14 4.97 3.91
N GLU A 100 -15.90 3.94 4.25
CA GLU A 100 -15.78 3.22 5.53
C GLU A 100 -14.50 2.37 5.60
N SER A 101 -13.95 1.95 4.47
CA SER A 101 -12.82 1.03 4.39
C SER A 101 -11.53 1.65 3.84
N GLN A 102 -11.55 2.93 3.42
CA GLN A 102 -10.40 3.57 2.75
C GLN A 102 -9.14 3.54 3.60
N ASP A 103 -9.23 3.93 4.88
CA ASP A 103 -8.07 4.01 5.78
C ASP A 103 -7.42 2.65 5.98
N GLU A 104 -8.22 1.59 6.16
CA GLU A 104 -7.73 0.23 6.36
C GLU A 104 -7.11 -0.32 5.07
N ALA A 105 -7.78 -0.12 3.93
CA ALA A 105 -7.31 -0.56 2.63
C ALA A 105 -5.97 0.09 2.27
N VAL A 106 -5.86 1.43 2.42
CA VAL A 106 -4.63 2.17 2.17
C VAL A 106 -3.51 1.71 3.10
N SER A 107 -3.77 1.57 4.40
CA SER A 107 -2.76 1.11 5.36
C SER A 107 -2.24 -0.29 5.00
N THR A 108 -3.12 -1.18 4.55
CA THR A 108 -2.73 -2.56 4.19
C THR A 108 -1.89 -2.61 2.93
N ILE A 109 -2.25 -1.80 1.93
CA ILE A 109 -1.51 -1.70 0.68
C ILE A 109 -0.15 -1.07 0.98
N LEU A 110 -0.11 0.11 1.59
CA LEU A 110 1.12 0.90 1.73
C LEU A 110 2.11 0.36 2.79
N THR A 111 1.67 -0.53 3.68
CA THR A 111 2.58 -1.30 4.57
C THR A 111 3.26 -2.47 3.86
N ASN A 112 2.94 -2.72 2.59
CA ASN A 112 3.67 -3.68 1.79
C ASN A 112 4.91 -3.03 1.18
N GLU A 113 6.10 -3.49 1.58
CA GLU A 113 7.39 -3.00 1.09
C GLU A 113 7.59 -3.24 -0.42
N LEU A 114 6.81 -4.16 -1.01
CA LEU A 114 6.85 -4.47 -2.45
C LEU A 114 5.94 -3.57 -3.29
N VAL A 115 5.21 -2.63 -2.66
CA VAL A 115 4.40 -1.65 -3.40
C VAL A 115 5.28 -0.59 -4.03
N ARG A 116 5.09 -0.39 -5.33
CA ARG A 116 5.67 0.71 -6.11
C ARG A 116 4.56 1.53 -6.72
N ILE A 117 4.61 2.84 -6.49
CA ILE A 117 3.63 3.80 -6.97
C ILE A 117 4.31 4.68 -8.01
N ARG A 118 3.82 4.64 -9.24
CA ARG A 118 4.38 5.50 -10.28
C ARG A 118 3.97 6.95 -10.06
N HIS A 119 2.69 7.22 -9.80
CA HIS A 119 2.18 8.58 -9.60
C HIS A 119 1.38 8.68 -8.29
N PHE A 120 1.83 9.53 -7.38
CA PHE A 120 1.10 9.88 -6.16
C PHE A 120 0.50 11.28 -6.32
N GLY A 121 -0.82 11.34 -6.50
CA GLY A 121 -1.58 12.56 -6.69
C GLY A 121 -2.31 12.99 -5.42
N ILE A 122 -2.23 14.27 -5.08
CA ILE A 122 -3.09 14.90 -4.09
C ILE A 122 -3.77 16.10 -4.74
N VAL A 123 -5.10 16.10 -4.77
CA VAL A 123 -5.88 17.21 -5.29
C VAL A 123 -6.86 17.66 -4.21
N THR A 124 -6.67 18.87 -3.72
CA THR A 124 -7.57 19.48 -2.74
C THR A 124 -8.29 20.66 -3.36
N ARG A 125 -9.62 20.63 -3.37
CA ARG A 125 -10.47 21.71 -3.90
C ARG A 125 -11.28 22.32 -2.77
N ARG A 126 -11.28 23.65 -2.63
CA ARG A 126 -12.14 24.43 -1.71
C ARG A 126 -12.11 23.96 -0.23
N GLY A 127 -11.47 24.75 0.63
CA GLY A 127 -11.81 24.77 2.06
C GLY A 127 -11.33 23.60 2.92
N ILE A 128 -10.55 22.67 2.37
CA ILE A 128 -9.98 21.57 3.15
C ILE A 128 -8.75 22.05 3.92
N SER A 129 -8.60 21.54 5.14
CA SER A 129 -7.52 21.85 6.05
C SER A 129 -6.15 21.68 5.38
N GLY A 130 -5.24 22.62 5.63
CA GLY A 130 -3.83 22.50 5.25
C GLY A 130 -3.15 21.24 5.82
N ASP A 131 -3.83 20.56 6.73
CA ASP A 131 -3.30 19.43 7.47
C ASP A 131 -3.62 18.09 6.81
N LEU A 132 -4.34 18.04 5.69
CA LEU A 132 -4.73 16.75 5.09
C LEU A 132 -3.52 15.87 4.79
N ILE A 133 -2.47 16.46 4.18
CA ILE A 133 -1.25 15.72 3.85
C ILE A 133 -0.55 15.26 5.13
N HIS A 134 -0.40 16.15 6.11
CA HIS A 134 0.19 15.82 7.40
C HIS A 134 -0.57 14.68 8.10
N GLN A 135 -1.90 14.75 8.16
CA GLN A 135 -2.74 13.70 8.75
C GLN A 135 -2.56 12.37 8.03
N TRP A 136 -2.47 12.37 6.70
CA TRP A 136 -2.22 11.16 5.93
C TRP A 136 -0.84 10.58 6.21
N VAL A 137 0.21 11.42 6.20
CA VAL A 137 1.56 10.98 6.51
C VAL A 137 1.63 10.39 7.93
N GLU A 138 1.02 11.02 8.92
CA GLU A 138 0.95 10.50 10.29
C GLU A 138 0.17 9.19 10.39
N LYS A 139 -0.93 9.02 9.64
CA LYS A 139 -1.65 7.74 9.55
C LYS A 139 -0.74 6.64 9.00
N LEU A 140 0.01 6.91 7.94
CA LEU A 140 0.93 5.94 7.34
C LEU A 140 2.07 5.57 8.28
N LYS A 141 2.67 6.55 8.96
CA LYS A 141 3.69 6.30 9.99
C LYS A 141 3.13 5.42 11.12
N LYS A 142 1.93 5.71 11.61
CA LYS A 142 1.26 4.90 12.65
C LYS A 142 0.92 3.49 12.19
N ALA A 143 0.63 3.31 10.90
CA ALA A 143 0.44 1.99 10.30
C ALA A 143 1.76 1.21 10.14
N GLY A 144 2.92 1.82 10.40
CA GLY A 144 4.23 1.19 10.28
C GLY A 144 4.89 1.34 8.92
N VAL A 145 4.37 2.23 8.04
CA VAL A 145 5.02 2.54 6.76
C VAL A 145 6.28 3.35 7.03
N GLN A 146 7.44 2.79 6.73
CA GLN A 146 8.73 3.45 6.94
C GLN A 146 9.11 4.36 5.76
N ARG A 147 8.94 3.86 4.54
CA ARG A 147 9.33 4.53 3.30
C ARG A 147 8.32 4.24 2.19
N LEU A 148 8.12 5.22 1.32
CA LEU A 148 7.26 5.10 0.13
C LEU A 148 8.11 4.99 -1.14
N MET A 149 7.89 3.93 -1.92
CA MET A 149 8.50 3.77 -3.24
C MET A 149 7.65 4.49 -4.30
N VAL A 150 7.78 5.82 -4.34
CA VAL A 150 6.98 6.70 -5.23
C VAL A 150 7.89 7.35 -6.26
N ASN A 151 7.59 7.18 -7.54
CA ASN A 151 8.39 7.78 -8.62
C ASN A 151 8.07 9.27 -8.82
N GLN A 152 6.79 9.65 -8.72
CA GLN A 152 6.34 11.00 -9.00
C GLN A 152 5.28 11.45 -8.00
N ILE A 153 5.40 12.69 -7.53
CA ILE A 153 4.41 13.36 -6.68
C ILE A 153 3.80 14.52 -7.47
N HIS A 154 2.47 14.60 -7.47
CA HIS A 154 1.74 15.73 -8.02
C HIS A 154 0.73 16.24 -6.98
N ILE A 155 0.91 17.48 -6.54
CA ILE A 155 0.07 18.11 -5.53
C ILE A 155 -0.59 19.34 -6.15
N VAL A 156 -1.92 19.40 -6.08
CA VAL A 156 -2.73 20.52 -6.57
C VAL A 156 -3.58 21.05 -5.42
N TYR A 157 -3.31 22.29 -5.03
CA TYR A 157 -4.11 23.04 -4.06
C TYR A 157 -4.84 24.17 -4.76
N ASP A 158 -6.12 23.93 -5.04
CA ASP A 158 -7.05 24.94 -5.54
C ASP A 158 -7.73 25.63 -4.34
N LEU A 159 -7.12 26.74 -3.93
CA LEU A 159 -7.54 27.57 -2.80
C LEU A 159 -7.93 28.96 -3.30
N PHE A 160 -9.08 29.08 -3.97
CA PHE A 160 -9.67 30.37 -4.40
C PHE A 160 -9.93 31.42 -3.28
N ALA A 161 -9.48 31.21 -2.04
CA ALA A 161 -9.72 32.13 -0.94
C ALA A 161 -8.48 32.98 -0.65
N LYS A 162 -8.54 34.27 -0.99
CA LYS A 162 -7.51 35.29 -0.66
C LYS A 162 -7.17 35.39 0.84
N ASN A 163 -7.94 34.74 1.73
CA ASN A 163 -7.85 34.85 3.19
C ASN A 163 -7.63 33.48 3.89
N VAL A 164 -6.68 32.65 3.45
CA VAL A 164 -6.27 31.46 4.23
C VAL A 164 -5.36 31.90 5.39
N PRO A 165 -5.70 31.59 6.66
CA PRO A 165 -4.87 31.92 7.82
C PRO A 165 -3.44 31.37 7.72
N LYS A 166 -2.43 32.12 8.19
CA LYS A 166 -1.00 31.73 8.12
C LYS A 166 -0.71 30.37 8.74
N GLU A 167 -1.36 30.04 9.85
CA GLU A 167 -1.19 28.75 10.55
C GLU A 167 -1.55 27.55 9.65
N ARG A 168 -2.61 27.66 8.85
CA ARG A 168 -3.01 26.60 7.92
C ARG A 168 -2.01 26.45 6.77
N ARG A 169 -1.34 27.54 6.37
CA ARG A 169 -0.29 27.50 5.33
C ARG A 169 0.95 26.73 5.81
N GLY A 170 1.40 27.01 7.03
CA GLY A 170 2.58 26.34 7.61
C GLY A 170 2.40 24.82 7.77
N ARG A 171 1.19 24.37 8.10
CA ARG A 171 0.89 22.94 8.19
C ARG A 171 0.82 22.24 6.83
N THR A 172 0.37 22.93 5.77
CA THR A 172 0.45 22.41 4.40
C THR A 172 1.91 22.20 4.00
N GLU A 173 2.76 23.20 4.24
CA GLU A 173 4.19 23.11 3.92
C GLU A 173 4.86 21.94 4.66
N ALA A 174 4.60 21.83 5.97
CA ALA A 174 5.10 20.74 6.79
C ALA A 174 4.62 19.37 6.28
N GLY A 175 3.33 19.23 5.93
CA GLY A 175 2.79 18.00 5.38
C GLY A 175 3.43 17.61 4.04
N ILE A 176 3.61 18.57 3.13
CA ILE A 176 4.31 18.34 1.84
C ILE A 176 5.74 17.88 2.10
N ARG A 177 6.45 18.56 3.00
CA ARG A 177 7.81 18.18 3.39
C ARG A 177 7.87 16.76 3.91
N GLU A 178 7.00 16.43 4.86
CA GLU A 178 6.94 15.10 5.47
C GLU A 178 6.63 14.01 4.44
N LEU A 179 5.74 14.26 3.48
CA LEU A 179 5.43 13.33 2.40
C LEU A 179 6.66 13.07 1.51
N ILE A 180 7.38 14.14 1.13
CA ILE A 180 8.61 14.04 0.34
C ILE A 180 9.70 13.29 1.12
N GLU A 181 9.89 13.63 2.40
CA GLU A 181 10.86 12.97 3.27
C GLU A 181 10.51 11.50 3.53
N MET A 182 9.22 11.12 3.46
CA MET A 182 8.77 9.73 3.58
C MET A 182 9.10 8.90 2.34
N CYS A 183 9.35 9.51 1.18
CA CYS A 183 9.74 8.78 -0.02
C CYS A 183 11.16 8.21 0.09
N GLU A 184 11.39 7.09 -0.59
CA GLU A 184 12.73 6.49 -0.67
C GLU A 184 13.70 7.40 -1.43
N PRO A 185 14.88 7.73 -0.87
CA PRO A 185 15.91 8.47 -1.59
C PRO A 185 16.31 7.81 -2.91
N GLY A 186 16.39 8.59 -3.99
CA GLY A 186 16.75 8.11 -5.32
C GLY A 186 15.63 7.43 -6.11
N VAL A 187 14.44 7.24 -5.52
CA VAL A 187 13.25 6.73 -6.24
C VAL A 187 12.37 7.86 -6.76
N LEU A 188 12.21 8.93 -5.98
CA LEU A 188 11.41 10.10 -6.36
C LEU A 188 12.13 10.91 -7.46
N THR A 189 11.57 10.93 -8.66
CA THR A 189 12.15 11.53 -9.86
C THR A 189 11.49 12.84 -10.27
N SER A 190 10.21 13.03 -9.98
CA SER A 190 9.45 14.21 -10.38
C SER A 190 8.56 14.72 -9.24
N ILE A 191 8.64 16.01 -8.95
CA ILE A 191 7.83 16.70 -7.95
C ILE A 191 7.14 17.88 -8.62
N VAL A 192 5.81 17.83 -8.70
CA VAL A 192 4.99 18.92 -9.24
C VAL A 192 4.08 19.42 -8.13
N ILE A 193 4.19 20.71 -7.80
CA ILE A 193 3.34 21.35 -6.79
C ILE A 193 2.70 22.59 -7.42
N ASP A 194 1.38 22.54 -7.58
CA ASP A 194 0.55 23.62 -8.08
C ASP A 194 -0.26 24.20 -6.92
N VAL A 195 0.09 25.42 -6.50
CA VAL A 195 -0.45 26.08 -5.31
C VAL A 195 -0.79 27.54 -5.61
N ASP A 196 -2.01 27.96 -5.25
CA ASP A 196 -2.51 29.32 -5.51
C ASP A 196 -1.96 30.41 -4.56
N PHE A 197 -1.09 30.09 -3.60
CA PHE A 197 -0.61 31.04 -2.60
C PHE A 197 0.89 31.27 -2.70
N ILE A 198 1.27 32.55 -2.87
CA ILE A 198 2.60 33.03 -3.28
C ILE A 198 3.65 32.99 -2.15
N ASP A 199 3.23 32.87 -0.88
CA ASP A 199 4.12 33.06 0.29
C ASP A 199 4.51 31.75 1.02
N LEU A 200 4.77 30.65 0.29
CA LEU A 200 5.38 29.47 0.90
C LEU A 200 6.90 29.64 0.98
N THR A 201 7.44 29.53 2.19
CA THR A 201 8.88 29.53 2.42
C THR A 201 9.43 28.14 2.20
N TRP A 202 9.58 27.71 0.95
CA TRP A 202 10.12 26.39 0.55
C TRP A 202 11.51 26.04 1.11
N THR A 203 12.13 26.94 1.88
CA THR A 203 13.50 26.89 2.38
C THR A 203 13.86 25.60 3.11
N ASP A 204 12.90 24.92 3.74
CA ASP A 204 13.18 23.66 4.43
C ASP A 204 12.90 22.42 3.57
N ILE A 205 11.91 22.47 2.67
CA ILE A 205 11.62 21.36 1.74
C ILE A 205 12.81 21.11 0.80
N VAL A 206 13.43 22.18 0.28
CA VAL A 206 14.59 22.10 -0.63
C VAL A 206 15.85 21.49 0.02
N LYS A 207 15.86 21.36 1.36
CA LYS A 207 16.96 20.73 2.09
C LYS A 207 16.83 19.21 2.16
N SER A 208 15.65 18.65 1.90
CA SER A 208 15.44 17.21 1.91
C SER A 208 16.27 16.52 0.82
N GLN A 209 16.77 15.32 1.13
CA GLN A 209 17.59 14.54 0.21
C GLN A 209 16.80 14.16 -1.05
N GLN A 210 15.55 13.75 -0.88
CA GLN A 210 14.64 13.34 -1.96
C GLN A 210 14.39 14.49 -2.92
N TRP A 211 14.17 15.71 -2.41
CA TRP A 211 14.05 16.90 -3.26
C TRP A 211 15.30 17.11 -4.12
N ARG A 212 16.49 17.06 -3.51
CA ARG A 212 17.76 17.29 -4.22
C ARG A 212 18.09 16.22 -5.25
N MET A 213 17.57 15.00 -5.06
CA MET A 213 17.78 13.87 -5.98
C MET A 213 16.73 13.80 -7.09
N ALA A 214 15.62 14.52 -6.99
CA ALA A 214 14.59 14.55 -8.02
C ALA A 214 15.14 15.22 -9.28
N THR A 215 14.94 14.57 -10.43
CA THR A 215 15.39 15.07 -11.73
C THR A 215 14.53 16.22 -12.26
N GLU A 216 13.27 16.28 -11.83
CA GLU A 216 12.33 17.30 -12.25
C GLU A 216 11.57 17.86 -11.05
N ILE A 217 11.58 19.18 -10.92
CA ILE A 217 10.85 19.89 -9.88
C ILE A 217 10.16 21.09 -10.51
N ARG A 218 8.84 21.15 -10.38
CA ARG A 218 8.03 22.28 -10.85
C ARG A 218 7.15 22.77 -9.72
N VAL A 219 7.34 24.03 -9.33
CA VAL A 219 6.46 24.73 -8.39
C VAL A 219 5.74 25.81 -9.17
N VAL A 220 4.43 25.64 -9.33
CA VAL A 220 3.56 26.61 -10.01
C VAL A 220 2.87 27.42 -8.92
N GLY A 221 3.18 28.72 -8.88
CA GLY A 221 2.45 29.68 -8.07
C GLY A 221 1.37 30.33 -8.93
N GLY A 222 0.13 30.36 -8.45
CA GLY A 222 -1.01 31.00 -9.12
C GLY A 222 -0.75 32.48 -9.42
N GLY A 223 -0.20 32.75 -10.61
CA GLY A 223 -0.04 34.08 -11.17
C GLY A 223 -1.22 34.43 -12.07
N LYS A 224 -2.15 35.21 -11.54
CA LYS A 224 -2.94 36.18 -12.32
C LYS A 224 -3.00 37.49 -11.55
#